data_AF-A0A257WP99-F1
#
_entry.id   AF-A0A257WP99-F1
#
_cell.length_a   1.000
_cell.length_b   1.000
_cell.length_c   1.000
_cell.angle_alpha   90.00
_cell.angle_beta   90.00
_cell.angle_gamma   90.00
#
_symmetry.space_group_name_H-M   'P 1'
#
loop_
_entity.id
_entity.type
_entity.pdbx_description
1 polymer ?
#
loop_
_entity_poly.entity_id
_entity_poly.type
_entity_poly.pdbx_seq_one_letter_code
_entity_poly.pdbx_strand_id
1 'polypeptide(L)'
;MTRRDARFNVTMLIGGKERLDDWRPFPVVRLDEVPGFRPDEPIVWQQPDGSLNALFRDNGGSQRLFQASSHDAGRTWTTPQLTNFPNSSSKLYSLQTSRGYRVLVSNANPLSGRRQLHLSLSADGMHFTRMAHLDIPAPEAPGGFESIWKKFAQGIASLQY
;
A
#
# COMPACT_ATOMS: atom_id res chain seq x y z
N MET A 1 7.91 0.82 -13.22
CA MET A 1 8.37 0.24 -11.95
C MET A 1 8.44 1.36 -10.92
N THR A 2 8.24 1.10 -9.64
CA THR A 2 8.39 2.14 -8.58
C THR A 2 9.63 1.87 -7.73
N ARG A 3 10.33 2.92 -7.33
CA ARG A 3 11.50 2.86 -6.43
C ARG A 3 11.29 3.83 -5.27
N ARG A 4 11.61 3.38 -4.05
CA ARG A 4 11.79 4.26 -2.89
C ARG A 4 13.28 4.33 -2.54
N ASP A 5 13.81 5.53 -2.35
CA ASP A 5 15.21 5.71 -1.93
C ASP A 5 15.37 5.78 -0.39
N ALA A 6 16.61 5.87 0.09
CA ALA A 6 16.92 5.95 1.52
C ALA A 6 16.41 7.24 2.20
N ARG A 7 16.06 8.26 1.41
CA ARG A 7 15.41 9.50 1.88
C ARG A 7 13.89 9.42 1.77
N PHE A 8 13.38 8.24 1.43
CA PHE A 8 11.96 7.93 1.31
C PHE A 8 11.24 8.58 0.13
N ASN A 9 11.98 9.13 -0.84
CA ASN A 9 11.38 9.66 -2.05
C ASN A 9 10.85 8.51 -2.90
N VAL A 10 9.64 8.67 -3.44
CA VAL A 10 9.04 7.72 -4.37
C VAL A 10 9.26 8.20 -5.80
N THR A 11 9.83 7.33 -6.62
CA THR A 11 10.12 7.58 -8.03
C THR A 11 9.43 6.54 -8.90
N MET A 12 8.75 6.99 -9.94
CA MET A 12 8.32 6.15 -11.06
C MET A 12 9.49 5.98 -12.03
N LEU A 13 9.85 4.74 -12.31
CA LEU A 13 10.86 4.36 -13.29
C LEU A 13 10.15 3.90 -14.57
N ILE A 14 10.42 4.60 -15.66
CA ILE A 14 9.84 4.34 -16.99
C ILE A 14 10.99 4.00 -17.95
N GLY A 15 10.84 2.91 -18.68
CA GLY A 15 11.85 2.42 -19.63
C GLY A 15 12.05 0.92 -19.47
N GLY A 16 13.29 0.46 -19.65
CA GLY A 16 13.67 -0.95 -19.53
C GLY A 16 13.18 -1.82 -20.70
N LYS A 17 12.77 -1.19 -21.81
CA LYS A 17 12.20 -1.89 -22.98
C LYS A 17 13.28 -2.40 -23.92
N GLU A 18 14.29 -1.58 -24.20
CA GLU A 18 15.38 -1.93 -25.12
C GLU A 18 16.53 -2.60 -24.40
N ARG A 19 16.83 -2.17 -23.15
CA ARG A 19 17.93 -2.65 -22.33
C ARG A 19 17.55 -2.65 -20.86
N LEU A 20 18.17 -3.52 -20.07
CA LEU A 20 17.92 -3.62 -18.62
C LEU A 20 18.27 -2.36 -17.83
N ASP A 21 19.15 -1.50 -18.35
CA ASP A 21 19.66 -0.27 -17.74
C ASP A 21 18.98 1.01 -18.24
N ASP A 22 18.09 0.94 -19.23
CA ASP A 22 17.38 2.10 -19.81
C ASP A 22 16.19 2.54 -18.94
N TRP A 23 16.42 2.85 -17.67
CA TRP A 23 15.38 3.33 -16.76
C TRP A 23 15.51 4.82 -16.51
N ARG A 24 14.44 5.57 -16.78
CA ARG A 24 14.38 7.01 -16.52
C ARG A 24 13.54 7.30 -15.26
N PRO A 25 14.07 8.07 -14.30
CA PRO A 25 13.37 8.42 -13.08
C PRO A 25 12.43 9.62 -13.25
N PHE A 26 11.22 9.49 -12.72
CA PHE A 26 10.21 10.54 -12.63
C PHE A 26 9.69 10.61 -11.18
N PRO A 27 9.96 11.68 -10.43
CA PRO A 27 9.46 11.84 -9.07
C PRO A 27 7.93 11.83 -9.03
N VAL A 28 7.33 11.14 -8.06
CA VAL A 28 5.88 11.20 -7.86
C VAL A 28 5.49 12.52 -7.20
N VAL A 29 6.03 12.80 -6.02
CA VAL A 29 5.93 14.09 -5.32
C VAL A 29 7.08 14.15 -4.32
N ARG A 30 7.54 15.36 -3.97
CA ARG A 30 8.55 15.49 -2.90
C ARG A 30 7.87 15.46 -1.53
N LEU A 31 8.50 14.81 -0.55
CA LEU A 31 7.92 14.58 0.78
C LEU A 31 7.61 15.87 1.56
N ASP A 32 8.29 16.96 1.24
CA ASP A 32 8.11 18.29 1.81
C ASP A 32 6.88 19.03 1.26
N GLU A 33 6.35 18.61 0.11
CA GLU A 33 5.19 19.23 -0.53
C GLU A 33 3.85 18.84 0.12
N VAL A 34 3.80 17.69 0.80
CA VAL A 34 2.57 17.20 1.46
C VAL A 34 2.83 16.95 2.94
N PRO A 35 2.35 17.82 3.84
CA PRO A 35 2.52 17.65 5.29
C PRO A 35 2.01 16.29 5.78
N GLY A 36 2.81 15.62 6.61
CA GLY A 36 2.47 14.32 7.19
C GLY A 36 2.57 13.12 6.24
N PHE A 37 2.77 13.33 4.94
CA PHE A 37 2.90 12.25 3.98
C PHE A 37 4.21 11.48 4.16
N ARG A 38 4.12 10.18 4.46
CA ARG A 38 5.26 9.27 4.55
C ARG A 38 4.98 8.03 3.69
N PRO A 39 4.97 8.17 2.35
CA PRO A 39 4.60 7.11 1.44
C PRO A 39 5.52 5.91 1.54
N ASP A 40 4.95 4.74 1.31
CA ASP A 40 5.67 3.52 1.00
C ASP A 40 4.91 2.65 0.01
N GLU A 41 5.64 1.70 -0.57
CA GLU A 41 5.09 0.56 -1.32
C GLU A 41 3.91 0.95 -2.23
N PRO A 42 4.12 1.92 -3.15
CA PRO A 42 3.06 2.35 -4.05
C PRO A 42 2.60 1.20 -4.95
N ILE A 43 1.31 1.13 -5.17
CA ILE A 43 0.74 0.30 -6.24
C ILE A 43 0.18 1.23 -7.31
N VAL A 44 0.39 0.89 -8.57
CA VAL A 44 0.01 1.71 -9.74
C VAL A 44 -0.72 0.85 -10.75
N TRP A 45 -1.77 1.39 -11.36
CA TRP A 45 -2.46 0.77 -12.48
C TRP A 45 -2.95 1.81 -13.49
N GLN A 46 -3.21 1.35 -14.71
CA GLN A 46 -3.76 2.17 -15.78
C GLN A 46 -5.30 2.12 -15.78
N GLN A 47 -5.92 3.26 -16.09
CA GLN A 47 -7.35 3.45 -16.30
C GLN A 47 -7.71 3.32 -17.79
N PRO A 48 -8.99 3.15 -18.14
CA PRO A 48 -9.42 3.03 -19.55
C PRO A 48 -9.04 4.21 -20.45
N ASP A 49 -8.96 5.43 -19.89
CA ASP A 49 -8.55 6.65 -20.59
C ASP A 49 -7.02 6.76 -20.77
N GLY A 50 -6.26 5.78 -20.30
CA GLY A 50 -4.82 5.74 -20.35
C GLY A 50 -4.11 6.43 -19.17
N SER A 51 -4.84 7.15 -18.32
CA SER A 51 -4.30 7.73 -17.08
C SER A 51 -3.83 6.63 -16.12
N LEU A 52 -2.92 6.98 -15.21
CA LEU A 52 -2.48 6.08 -14.15
C LEU A 52 -3.09 6.53 -12.82
N ASN A 53 -3.52 5.57 -12.03
CA ASN A 53 -3.89 5.77 -10.63
C ASN A 53 -2.88 5.07 -9.72
N ALA A 54 -2.46 5.74 -8.66
CA ALA A 54 -1.59 5.20 -7.63
C ALA A 54 -2.24 5.27 -6.25
N LEU A 55 -2.02 4.23 -5.45
CA LEU A 55 -2.25 4.26 -4.00
C LEU A 55 -0.94 4.10 -3.26
N PHE A 56 -0.79 4.83 -2.15
CA PHE A 56 0.41 4.81 -1.32
C PHE A 56 0.05 4.35 0.09
N ARG A 57 0.82 3.39 0.61
CA ARG A 57 0.81 3.08 2.04
C ARG A 57 1.38 4.27 2.81
N ASP A 58 0.74 4.64 3.91
CA ASP A 58 1.25 5.70 4.78
C ASP A 58 1.96 5.14 6.02
N ASN A 59 3.17 5.64 6.27
CA ASN A 59 3.93 5.45 7.51
C ASN A 59 3.85 6.67 8.44
N GLY A 60 3.08 7.71 8.08
CA GLY A 60 2.92 8.97 8.82
C GLY A 60 1.85 8.90 9.92
N GLY A 61 1.19 7.76 10.08
CA GLY A 61 0.21 7.52 11.15
C GLY A 61 -1.23 7.83 10.79
N SER A 62 -1.55 8.15 9.52
CA SER A 62 -2.93 8.45 9.12
C SER A 62 -3.88 7.23 9.18
N GLN A 63 -3.31 6.01 9.21
CA GLN A 63 -4.06 4.74 9.12
C GLN A 63 -4.99 4.67 7.89
N ARG A 64 -4.64 5.40 6.84
CA ARG A 64 -5.40 5.49 5.58
C ARG A 64 -4.44 5.47 4.40
N LEU A 65 -5.01 5.42 3.20
CA LEU A 65 -4.24 5.44 1.96
C LEU A 65 -4.22 6.84 1.35
N PHE A 66 -3.08 7.23 0.79
CA PHE A 66 -3.01 8.35 -0.14
C PHE A 66 -3.26 7.87 -1.56
N GLN A 67 -3.76 8.78 -2.41
CA GLN A 67 -4.01 8.55 -3.82
C GLN A 67 -3.42 9.69 -4.66
N ALA A 68 -2.88 9.36 -5.84
CA ALA A 68 -2.49 10.32 -6.86
C ALA A 68 -2.74 9.75 -8.25
N SER A 69 -2.91 10.62 -9.24
CA SER A 69 -3.09 10.24 -10.63
C SER A 69 -2.02 10.86 -11.52
N SER A 70 -1.76 10.24 -12.67
CA SER A 70 -0.89 10.75 -13.72
C SER A 70 -1.61 10.69 -15.07
N HIS A 71 -1.50 11.76 -15.86
CA HIS A 71 -2.14 11.87 -17.17
C HIS A 71 -1.11 11.84 -18.33
N ASP A 72 0.16 11.59 -18.03
CA ASP A 72 1.27 11.62 -18.98
C ASP A 72 2.17 10.36 -18.90
N ALA A 73 1.51 9.23 -18.59
CA ALA A 73 2.11 7.91 -18.41
C ALA A 73 3.15 7.82 -17.27
N GLY A 74 2.93 8.58 -16.19
CA GLY A 74 3.72 8.50 -14.96
C GLY A 74 4.90 9.46 -14.89
N ARG A 75 4.98 10.44 -15.79
CA ARG A 75 6.06 11.44 -15.82
C ARG A 75 5.82 12.57 -14.82
N THR A 76 4.56 12.96 -14.66
CA THR A 76 4.08 13.87 -13.62
C THR A 76 2.88 13.28 -12.91
N TRP A 77 2.69 13.67 -11.65
CA TRP A 77 1.61 13.18 -10.80
C TRP A 77 0.91 14.36 -10.12
N THR A 78 -0.39 14.21 -9.89
CA THR A 78 -1.16 15.13 -9.04
C THR A 78 -0.65 15.08 -7.61
N THR A 79 -0.79 16.17 -6.85
CA THR A 79 -0.49 16.18 -5.41
C THR A 79 -1.26 15.06 -4.68
N PRO A 80 -0.58 14.13 -3.99
CA PRO A 80 -1.22 13.05 -3.26
C PRO A 80 -2.28 13.55 -2.27
N GLN A 81 -3.47 12.97 -2.34
CA GLN A 81 -4.58 13.29 -1.46
C GLN A 81 -4.84 12.12 -0.49
N LEU A 82 -5.08 12.44 0.78
CA LEU A 82 -5.48 11.43 1.77
C LEU A 82 -6.91 10.99 1.49
N THR A 83 -7.11 9.69 1.30
CA THR A 83 -8.44 9.10 1.06
C THR A 83 -9.14 8.77 2.39
N ASN A 84 -10.39 8.32 2.32
CA ASN A 84 -11.08 7.71 3.46
C ASN A 84 -10.82 6.19 3.57
N PHE A 85 -10.02 5.59 2.68
CA PHE A 85 -9.81 4.15 2.66
C PHE A 85 -8.90 3.73 3.84
N PRO A 86 -9.38 2.88 4.77
CA PRO A 86 -8.62 2.49 5.95
C PRO A 86 -7.49 1.51 5.61
N ASN A 87 -6.34 1.64 6.29
CA ASN A 87 -5.23 0.69 6.19
C ASN A 87 -4.42 0.64 7.47
N SER A 88 -4.05 -0.56 7.90
CA SER A 88 -3.24 -0.83 9.10
C SER A 88 -1.74 -0.64 8.85
N SER A 89 -1.38 0.42 8.10
CA SER A 89 -0.04 0.67 7.57
C SER A 89 0.59 -0.60 6.98
N SER A 90 -0.19 -1.36 6.21
CA SER A 90 0.18 -2.65 5.63
C SER A 90 0.32 -2.60 4.11
N LYS A 91 0.98 -3.59 3.52
CA LYS A 91 1.11 -3.77 2.08
C LYS A 91 -0.28 -3.85 1.41
N LEU A 92 -0.33 -3.38 0.17
CA LEU A 92 -1.50 -3.43 -0.69
C LEU A 92 -1.25 -4.39 -1.85
N TYR A 93 -2.31 -5.05 -2.29
CA TYR A 93 -2.31 -5.79 -3.54
C TYR A 93 -3.59 -5.49 -4.32
N SER A 94 -3.47 -5.22 -5.62
CA SER A 94 -4.63 -4.93 -6.46
C SER A 94 -4.50 -5.57 -7.83
N LEU A 95 -5.62 -6.03 -8.37
CA LEU A 95 -5.76 -6.54 -9.72
C LEU A 95 -7.10 -6.12 -10.32
N GLN A 96 -7.22 -6.27 -11.63
CA GLN A 96 -8.50 -6.16 -12.33
C GLN A 96 -9.00 -7.56 -12.68
N THR A 97 -10.26 -7.83 -12.35
CA THR A 97 -10.94 -9.08 -12.71
C THR A 97 -11.30 -9.10 -14.19
N SER A 98 -11.54 -10.29 -14.74
CA SER A 98 -12.03 -10.46 -16.12
C SER A 98 -13.39 -9.78 -16.37
N ARG A 99 -14.14 -9.46 -15.31
CA ARG A 99 -15.42 -8.75 -15.36
C ARG A 99 -15.28 -7.22 -15.24
N GLY A 100 -14.06 -6.69 -15.25
CA GLY A 100 -13.79 -5.25 -15.22
C GLY A 100 -13.70 -4.63 -13.82
N TYR A 101 -14.12 -5.33 -12.76
CA TYR A 101 -13.95 -4.83 -11.39
C TYR A 101 -12.49 -4.81 -10.98
N ARG A 102 -12.07 -3.73 -10.32
CA ARG A 102 -10.80 -3.70 -9.60
C ARG A 102 -11.00 -4.22 -8.18
N VAL A 103 -10.11 -5.12 -7.78
CA VAL A 103 -10.05 -5.68 -6.43
C VAL A 103 -8.85 -5.06 -5.71
N LEU A 104 -9.02 -4.72 -4.44
CA LEU A 104 -7.95 -4.34 -3.53
C LEU A 104 -7.97 -5.28 -2.33
N VAL A 105 -6.82 -5.87 -2.03
CA VAL A 105 -6.59 -6.70 -0.85
C VAL A 105 -5.67 -5.94 0.10
N SER A 106 -6.11 -5.76 1.34
CA SER A 106 -5.39 -4.96 2.35
C SER A 106 -5.83 -5.30 3.78
N ASN A 107 -5.08 -4.85 4.78
CA ASN A 107 -5.52 -4.90 6.18
C ASN A 107 -6.32 -3.64 6.53
N ALA A 108 -7.60 -3.64 6.17
CA ALA A 108 -8.47 -2.46 6.22
C ALA A 108 -9.13 -2.18 7.59
N ASN A 109 -8.65 -2.81 8.68
CA ASN A 109 -9.11 -2.54 10.04
C ASN A 109 -7.94 -2.13 10.96
N PRO A 110 -7.64 -0.82 11.09
CA PRO A 110 -6.56 -0.34 11.93
C PRO A 110 -6.65 -0.75 13.40
N LEU A 111 -7.86 -0.95 13.94
CA LEU A 111 -8.06 -1.41 15.33
C LEU A 111 -7.57 -2.85 15.55
N SER A 112 -7.56 -3.67 14.50
CA SER A 112 -7.08 -5.06 14.54
C SER A 112 -5.61 -5.19 14.12
N GLY A 113 -4.96 -4.08 13.74
CA GLY A 113 -3.63 -4.10 13.14
C GLY A 113 -3.58 -4.95 11.87
N ARG A 114 -2.45 -5.61 11.64
CA ARG A 114 -2.18 -6.41 10.42
C ARG A 114 -2.70 -7.86 10.49
N ARG A 115 -3.83 -8.09 11.16
CA ARG A 115 -4.35 -9.43 11.45
C ARG A 115 -5.62 -9.79 10.68
N GLN A 116 -6.25 -8.83 10.02
CA GLN A 116 -7.51 -9.03 9.30
C GLN A 116 -7.34 -8.61 7.86
N LEU A 117 -7.40 -9.58 6.95
CA LEU A 117 -7.34 -9.32 5.53
C LEU A 117 -8.73 -8.97 5.01
N HIS A 118 -8.81 -7.98 4.14
CA HIS A 118 -10.06 -7.52 3.55
C HIS A 118 -9.94 -7.49 2.03
N LEU A 119 -11.06 -7.74 1.36
CA LEU A 119 -11.21 -7.60 -0.08
C LEU A 119 -12.18 -6.46 -0.37
N SER A 120 -11.74 -5.47 -1.13
CA SER A 120 -12.55 -4.34 -1.56
C SER A 120 -12.73 -4.30 -3.07
N LEU A 121 -13.91 -3.86 -3.52
CA LEU A 121 -14.27 -3.82 -4.94
C LEU A 121 -14.52 -2.39 -5.42
N SER A 122 -14.06 -2.10 -6.62
CA SER A 122 -14.27 -0.85 -7.34
C SER A 122 -14.72 -1.14 -8.77
N ALA A 123 -15.77 -0.45 -9.23
CA ALA A 123 -16.28 -0.56 -10.60
C ALA A 123 -15.58 0.40 -11.57
N ASP A 124 -15.08 1.53 -11.06
CA ASP A 124 -14.39 2.59 -11.82
C ASP A 124 -12.86 2.54 -11.67
N GLY A 125 -12.35 1.56 -10.93
CA GLY A 125 -10.93 1.42 -10.64
C GLY A 125 -10.36 2.50 -9.72
N MET A 126 -11.16 3.38 -9.11
CA MET A 126 -10.69 4.46 -8.22
C MET A 126 -11.42 4.44 -6.88
N HIS A 127 -12.74 4.32 -6.89
CA HIS A 127 -13.58 4.34 -5.69
C HIS A 127 -13.97 2.92 -5.29
N PHE A 128 -13.53 2.50 -4.12
CA PHE A 128 -13.86 1.19 -3.56
C PHE A 128 -15.10 1.31 -2.68
N THR A 129 -16.21 0.74 -3.15
CA THR A 129 -17.55 0.96 -2.57
C THR A 129 -18.14 -0.27 -1.89
N ARG A 130 -17.41 -1.39 -1.91
CA ARG A 130 -17.75 -2.64 -1.21
C ARG A 130 -16.49 -3.18 -0.56
N MET A 131 -16.64 -3.77 0.62
CA MET A 131 -15.55 -4.40 1.38
C MET A 131 -16.09 -5.61 2.12
N ALA A 132 -15.33 -6.70 2.12
CA ALA A 132 -15.59 -7.89 2.90
C ALA A 132 -14.34 -8.30 3.68
N HIS A 133 -14.52 -8.77 4.91
CA HIS A 133 -13.47 -9.47 5.65
C HIS A 133 -13.22 -10.82 4.99
N LEU A 134 -11.94 -11.17 4.80
CA LEU A 134 -11.54 -12.49 4.34
C LEU A 134 -11.22 -13.33 5.56
N ASP A 135 -12.09 -14.30 5.87
CA ASP A 135 -11.83 -15.29 6.89
C ASP A 135 -10.72 -16.22 6.39
N ILE A 136 -9.51 -16.00 6.88
CA ILE A 136 -8.37 -16.89 6.65
C ILE A 136 -8.33 -17.85 7.84
N PRO A 137 -8.50 -19.17 7.62
CA PRO A 137 -8.33 -20.15 8.68
C PRO A 137 -6.92 -20.02 9.26
N ALA A 138 -6.82 -19.58 10.50
CA ALA A 138 -5.59 -19.68 11.25
C ALA A 138 -5.55 -21.05 11.93
N PRO A 139 -4.41 -21.77 11.93
CA PRO A 139 -4.27 -22.92 12.79
C PRO A 139 -4.48 -22.49 14.25
N GLU A 140 -5.10 -23.35 15.04
CA GLU A 140 -5.18 -23.11 16.48
C GLU A 140 -3.78 -22.90 17.04
N ALA A 141 -3.66 -21.93 17.95
CA ALA A 141 -2.40 -21.74 18.67
C ALA A 141 -2.05 -23.06 19.37
N PRO A 142 -0.79 -23.55 19.27
CA PRO A 142 -0.40 -24.76 19.96
C PRO A 142 -0.66 -24.61 21.47
N GLY A 143 -1.10 -25.69 22.11
CA GLY A 143 -1.28 -25.70 23.57
C GLY A 143 -0.04 -25.16 24.28
N GLY A 144 -0.21 -24.23 25.23
CA GLY A 144 0.89 -23.59 25.95
C GLY A 144 1.51 -22.35 25.26
N PHE A 145 0.93 -21.85 24.16
CA PHE A 145 1.37 -20.62 23.48
C PHE A 145 1.53 -19.42 24.42
N GLU A 146 0.60 -19.23 25.38
CA GLU A 146 0.67 -18.21 26.43
C GLU A 146 1.99 -18.28 27.24
N SER A 147 2.44 -19.49 27.59
CA SER A 147 3.69 -19.72 28.33
C SER A 147 4.92 -19.34 27.49
N ILE A 148 4.90 -19.73 26.21
CA ILE A 148 5.97 -19.42 25.25
C ILE A 148 6.05 -17.90 25.04
N TRP A 149 4.91 -17.24 24.84
CA TRP A 149 4.85 -15.78 24.70
C TRP A 149 5.32 -15.03 25.92
N LYS A 150 4.94 -15.48 27.12
CA LYS A 150 5.39 -14.85 28.37
C LYS A 150 6.91 -14.91 28.53
N LYS A 151 7.52 -16.06 28.23
CA LYS A 151 8.99 -16.22 28.24
C LYS A 151 9.66 -15.36 27.16
N PHE A 152 9.10 -15.34 25.95
CA PHE A 152 9.62 -14.55 24.84
C PHE A 152 9.57 -13.04 25.13
N ALA A 153 8.43 -12.55 25.63
CA ALA A 153 8.26 -11.14 25.99
C ALA A 153 9.19 -10.72 27.15
N GLN A 154 9.38 -11.58 28.16
CA GLN A 154 10.35 -11.36 29.24
C GLN A 154 11.78 -11.31 28.70
N GLY A 155 12.14 -12.20 27.78
CA GLY A 155 13.44 -12.20 27.11
C GLY A 155 13.70 -10.89 26.35
N ILE A 156 12.74 -10.41 25.56
CA ILE A 156 12.87 -9.12 24.86
C ILE A 156 12.95 -7.95 25.84
N ALA A 157 12.12 -7.93 26.89
CA ALA A 157 12.17 -6.88 27.91
C ALA A 157 13.50 -6.85 28.68
N SER A 158 14.20 -7.99 28.77
CA SER A 158 15.53 -8.09 29.37
C SER A 158 16.68 -7.66 28.44
N LEU A 159 16.41 -7.56 27.13
CA LEU A 159 17.34 -7.00 26.15
C LEU A 159 17.21 -5.46 26.18
N GLN A 160 17.74 -4.84 27.22
CA GLN A 160 17.91 -3.39 27.29
C GLN A 160 19.10 -2.97 26.42
N TYR A 161 18.85 -2.06 25.48
CA TYR A 161 19.81 -1.07 25.02
C TYR A 161 19.48 0.26 25.70
#